data_AF-A0A846A502-F1
#
_entry.id   AF-A0A846A502-F1
#
_cell.length_a   1.000
_cell.length_b   1.000
_cell.length_c   1.000
_cell.angle_alpha   90.00
_cell.angle_beta   90.00
_cell.angle_gamma   90.00
#
_symmetry.space_group_name_H-M   'P 1'
#
loop_
_entity.id
_entity.type
_entity.pdbx_description
1 polymer ?
#
loop_
_entity_poly.entity_id
_entity_poly.type
_entity_poly.pdbx_seq_one_letter_code
_entity_poly.pdbx_strand_id
1 'polypeptide(L)'
;YTDDIIHSIWDEDNQSGSGSYAYFAPGDREKYQPLLGQAYPVDNPRVFFAGEHLAINHASVQGAVQTAVSAVIDLLESSIFEI
;
A
#
# COMPACT_ATOMS: atom_id res chain seq x y z
N TYR A 1 33.97 -13.79 12.60
CA TYR A 1 33.61 -12.86 11.51
C TYR A 1 32.10 -12.88 11.30
N THR A 2 31.33 -12.64 12.36
CA THR A 2 29.86 -12.51 12.33
C THR A 2 29.40 -11.28 13.12
N ASP A 3 30.35 -10.51 13.67
CA ASP A 3 30.08 -9.46 14.64
C ASP A 3 29.50 -8.19 13.99
N ASP A 4 29.43 -8.13 12.65
CA ASP A 4 28.91 -7.00 11.87
C ASP A 4 27.52 -7.27 11.26
N ILE A 5 26.87 -8.40 11.57
CA ILE A 5 25.52 -8.68 11.06
C ILE A 5 24.49 -7.99 11.95
N ILE A 6 23.87 -6.92 11.44
CA ILE A 6 22.70 -6.30 12.05
C ILE A 6 21.45 -6.97 11.49
N HIS A 7 20.72 -7.67 12.35
CA HIS A 7 19.44 -8.29 12.02
C HIS A 7 18.28 -7.40 12.48
N SER A 8 17.32 -7.18 11.59
CA SER A 8 16.08 -6.47 11.92
C SER A 8 14.92 -7.47 11.88
N ILE A 9 14.20 -7.57 13.00
CA ILE A 9 12.96 -8.33 13.12
C ILE A 9 11.83 -7.37 12.77
N TRP A 10 11.11 -7.64 11.68
CA TRP A 10 10.10 -6.75 11.11
C TRP A 10 8.68 -7.00 11.66
N ASP A 11 8.46 -8.12 12.31
CA ASP A 11 7.19 -8.62 12.83
C ASP A 11 7.16 -8.73 14.37
N GLU A 12 8.06 -8.03 15.05
CA GLU A 12 8.05 -7.95 16.51
C GLU A 12 6.80 -7.20 17.02
N ASP A 13 6.24 -7.67 18.14
CA ASP A 13 5.03 -7.11 18.74
C ASP A 13 5.13 -5.59 18.92
N ASN A 14 4.08 -4.86 18.48
CA ASN A 14 3.96 -3.39 18.52
C ASN A 14 4.88 -2.60 17.56
N GLN A 15 5.51 -3.23 16.56
CA GLN A 15 6.14 -2.49 15.47
C GLN A 15 5.16 -2.12 14.35
N SER A 16 5.32 -0.91 13.79
CA SER A 16 4.45 -0.37 12.73
C SER A 16 4.45 -1.18 11.43
N GLY A 17 5.40 -2.09 11.23
CA GLY A 17 5.53 -2.92 10.03
C GLY A 17 4.69 -4.20 10.05
N SER A 18 4.58 -4.85 11.22
CA SER A 18 3.90 -6.16 11.37
C SER A 18 4.33 -7.22 10.32
N GLY A 19 5.57 -7.11 9.82
CA GLY A 19 6.07 -7.84 8.66
C GLY A 19 6.97 -6.97 7.77
N SER A 20 7.60 -7.61 6.79
CA SER A 20 8.54 -6.95 5.87
C SER A 20 7.86 -6.32 4.64
N TYR A 21 6.93 -7.03 4.02
CA TYR A 21 6.14 -6.58 2.88
C TYR A 21 4.89 -7.45 2.71
N ALA A 22 3.91 -6.96 1.96
CA ALA A 22 2.71 -7.69 1.63
C ALA A 22 2.93 -8.75 0.54
N TYR A 23 2.28 -9.89 0.74
CA TYR A 23 2.25 -10.99 -0.21
C TYR A 23 0.81 -11.44 -0.41
N PHE A 24 0.45 -11.72 -1.66
CA PHE A 24 -0.83 -12.35 -2.00
C PHE A 24 -0.62 -13.85 -2.15
N ALA A 25 -1.31 -14.65 -1.34
CA ALA A 25 -1.34 -16.10 -1.55
C ALA A 25 -2.06 -16.43 -2.88
N PRO A 26 -1.91 -17.65 -3.41
CA PRO A 26 -2.60 -18.05 -4.62
C PRO A 26 -4.11 -17.77 -4.57
N GLY A 27 -4.61 -16.93 -5.49
CA GLY A 27 -6.02 -16.52 -5.57
C GLY A 27 -6.39 -15.24 -4.79
N ASP A 28 -5.58 -14.81 -3.83
CA ASP A 28 -5.88 -13.64 -2.99
C ASP A 28 -5.86 -12.33 -3.78
N ARG A 29 -4.95 -12.22 -4.76
CA ARG A 29 -4.78 -11.01 -5.54
C ARG A 29 -6.06 -10.62 -6.28
N GLU A 30 -6.68 -11.57 -6.98
CA GLU A 30 -7.94 -11.32 -7.71
C GLU A 30 -9.10 -10.96 -6.79
N LYS A 31 -9.08 -11.52 -5.56
CA LYS A 31 -10.13 -11.33 -4.57
C LYS A 31 -10.02 -10.00 -3.83
N TYR A 32 -8.82 -9.60 -3.41
CA TYR A 32 -8.62 -8.48 -2.50
C TYR A 32 -8.03 -7.24 -3.16
N GLN A 33 -7.14 -7.38 -4.15
CA GLN A 33 -6.46 -6.23 -4.77
C GLN A 33 -7.44 -5.17 -5.33
N PRO A 34 -8.57 -5.53 -5.99
CA PRO A 34 -9.52 -4.53 -6.46
C PRO A 34 -10.19 -3.71 -5.35
N LEU A 35 -10.29 -4.26 -4.14
CA LEU A 35 -10.97 -3.63 -3.00
C LEU A 35 -9.98 -2.85 -2.12
N LEU A 36 -8.76 -3.34 -1.95
CA LEU A 36 -7.75 -2.73 -1.07
C LEU A 36 -7.33 -1.33 -1.51
N GLY A 37 -7.30 -1.07 -2.82
CA GLY A 37 -6.97 0.25 -3.36
C GLY A 37 -8.15 1.19 -3.54
N GLN A 38 -9.38 0.74 -3.24
CA GLN A 38 -10.58 1.53 -3.50
C GLN A 38 -10.68 2.69 -2.51
N ALA A 39 -10.78 3.92 -3.03
CA ALA A 39 -11.02 5.09 -2.20
C ALA A 39 -12.38 5.00 -1.47
N TYR A 40 -12.46 5.61 -0.29
CA TYR A 40 -13.61 5.48 0.61
C TYR A 40 -14.05 6.82 1.22
N PRO A 41 -15.36 7.07 1.43
CA PRO A 41 -16.50 6.36 0.82
C PRO A 41 -16.48 6.39 -0.72
N VAL A 42 -17.12 5.42 -1.39
CA VAL A 42 -17.07 5.30 -2.86
C VAL A 42 -17.69 6.50 -3.57
N ASP A 43 -18.84 6.99 -3.07
CA ASP A 43 -19.60 8.06 -3.73
C ASP A 43 -19.05 9.47 -3.44
N ASN A 44 -18.36 9.64 -2.31
CA ASN A 44 -17.66 10.88 -1.95
C ASN A 44 -16.35 10.50 -1.25
N PRO A 45 -15.28 10.23 -2.02
CA PRO A 45 -14.01 9.76 -1.49
C PRO A 45 -13.33 10.79 -0.59
N ARG A 46 -13.00 10.36 0.64
CA ARG A 46 -12.28 11.16 1.64
C ARG A 46 -11.01 10.49 2.14
N VAL A 47 -10.86 9.21 1.86
CA VAL A 47 -9.74 8.36 2.23
C VAL A 47 -9.25 7.68 0.96
N PHE A 48 -7.97 7.85 0.67
CA PHE A 48 -7.28 7.23 -0.46
C PHE A 48 -6.15 6.37 0.09
N PHE A 49 -5.91 5.22 -0.53
CA PHE A 49 -4.95 4.24 -0.07
C PHE A 49 -3.74 4.20 -0.99
N ALA A 50 -2.55 4.08 -0.40
CA ALA A 50 -1.28 3.96 -1.10
C ALA A 50 -0.36 3.03 -0.31
N GLY A 51 0.61 2.44 -1.00
CA GLY A 51 1.59 1.54 -0.40
C GLY A 51 2.00 0.43 -1.34
N GLU A 52 3.10 -0.26 -1.00
CA GLU A 52 3.64 -1.34 -1.83
C GLU A 52 2.62 -2.47 -2.06
N HIS A 53 1.75 -2.72 -1.08
CA HIS A 53 0.71 -3.75 -1.11
C HIS A 53 -0.38 -3.52 -2.18
N LEU A 54 -0.46 -2.31 -2.74
CA LEU A 54 -1.42 -1.97 -3.80
C LEU A 54 -0.79 -2.00 -5.19
N ALA A 55 0.53 -2.04 -5.29
CA ALA A 55 1.22 -1.98 -6.56
C ALA A 55 1.06 -3.28 -7.36
N ILE A 56 1.09 -3.17 -8.70
CA ILE A 56 1.16 -4.36 -9.57
C ILE A 56 2.46 -5.12 -9.29
N ASN A 57 3.57 -4.39 -9.15
CA ASN A 57 4.84 -4.91 -8.65
C ASN A 57 4.95 -4.65 -7.15
N HIS A 58 4.27 -5.48 -6.35
CA HIS A 58 4.26 -5.40 -4.89
C HIS A 58 5.64 -5.63 -4.27
N ALA A 59 5.76 -5.47 -2.95
CA ALA A 59 7.00 -5.65 -2.19
C ALA A 59 8.17 -4.76 -2.67
N SER A 60 7.87 -3.58 -3.23
CA SER A 60 8.87 -2.69 -3.80
C SER A 60 8.66 -1.22 -3.41
N VAL A 61 9.76 -0.50 -3.22
CA VAL A 61 9.76 0.96 -2.99
C VAL A 61 9.18 1.68 -4.21
N GLN A 62 9.50 1.23 -5.42
CA GLN A 62 8.93 1.78 -6.64
C GLN A 62 7.41 1.65 -6.65
N GLY A 63 6.87 0.50 -6.26
CA GLY A 63 5.42 0.29 -6.15
C GLY A 63 4.77 1.20 -5.12
N ALA A 64 5.42 1.42 -3.96
CA ALA A 64 4.94 2.37 -2.96
C ALA A 64 4.88 3.81 -3.51
N VAL A 65 5.91 4.25 -4.24
CA VAL A 65 5.93 5.58 -4.86
C VAL A 65 4.87 5.69 -5.94
N GLN A 66 4.75 4.68 -6.82
CA GLN A 66 3.75 4.67 -7.89
C GLN A 66 2.33 4.83 -7.33
N THR A 67 1.98 4.04 -6.32
CA THR A 67 0.64 4.06 -5.72
C THR A 67 0.36 5.35 -4.96
N ALA A 68 1.38 5.95 -4.34
CA ALA A 68 1.25 7.28 -3.75
C ALA A 68 0.94 8.36 -4.79
N VAL A 69 1.61 8.34 -5.94
CA VAL A 69 1.31 9.29 -7.04
C VAL A 69 -0.12 9.09 -7.55
N SER A 70 -0.55 7.83 -7.75
CA SER A 70 -1.94 7.54 -8.14
C SER A 70 -2.96 8.08 -7.14
N ALA A 71 -2.78 7.82 -5.84
CA ALA A 71 -3.70 8.29 -4.81
C ALA A 71 -3.80 9.83 -4.74
N VAL A 72 -2.69 10.55 -5.00
CA VAL A 72 -2.69 12.02 -5.05
C VAL A 72 -3.42 12.53 -6.30
N ILE A 73 -3.27 11.88 -7.45
CA ILE A 73 -4.03 12.21 -8.65
C ILE A 73 -5.53 12.02 -8.38
N ASP A 74 -5.92 10.88 -7.82
CA ASP A 74 -7.33 10.58 -7.49
C ASP A 74 -7.93 11.64 -6.54
N LEU A 75 -7.17 12.07 -5.52
CA LEU A 75 -7.57 13.14 -4.60
C LEU A 75 -7.77 14.48 -5.31
N LEU A 76 -6.86 14.85 -6.21
CA LEU A 76 -6.94 16.12 -6.93
C LEU A 76 -8.13 16.11 -7.89
N GLU A 77 -8.35 15.01 -8.60
CA GLU A 77 -9.48 14.84 -9.50
C GLU A 77 -10.81 14.86 -8.74
N SER A 78 -10.92 14.19 -7.59
CA SER A 78 -12.14 14.22 -6.78
C SER A 78 -12.46 15.62 -6.25
N SER A 79 -11.43 16.41 -5.92
CA SER A 79 -11.59 17.76 -5.35
C SER A 79 -11.98 18.81 -6.40
N ILE A 80 -11.60 18.62 -7.67
CA ILE A 80 -11.90 19.55 -8.76
C ILE A 80 -13.40 19.58 -9.09
N PHE A 81 -14.12 18.47 -8.87
CA PHE A 81 -15.57 18.39 -9.12
C PHE A 81 -16.45 18.90 -7.97
N GLU A 82 -15.87 19.34 -6.84
CA GLU A 82 -16.61 19.97 -5.74
C GLU A 82 -16.68 21.52 -5.83
N ILE A 83 -16.09 22.14 -6.87
CA ILE A 83 -16.14 23.60 -7.16
C ILE A 83 -17.10 23.88 -8.32
#